data_AF-A0A2A2QNU4-F1
#
_entry.id   AF-A0A2A2QNU4-F1
#
_cell.length_a   1.000
_cell.length_b   1.000
_cell.length_c   1.000
_cell.angle_alpha   90.00
_cell.angle_beta   90.00
_cell.angle_gamma   90.00
#
_symmetry.space_group_name_H-M   'P 1'
#
loop_
_entity.id
_entity.type
_entity.pdbx_description
1 polymer ?
#
loop_
_entity_poly.entity_id
_entity_poly.type
_entity_poly.pdbx_seq_one_letter_code
_entity_poly.pdbx_strand_id
1 'polypeptide(L)'
;MRMLERPAQNRAATPFFQVFGGPREVPAGDAVVMALGAGLHRGERWVLALVVPLVTGAAVFDGLWRLGGPGLAWGGALPCAFLLLHVLAFLLGGRRPEKQWRRWELLLTGWAIWQMLEPAGSGTGWAVVLWLGILAANAVALICLLWRALMILPAFSSTRFRWIVAVLVQIPTIVLGWKYGWEWGVAGQAVLATIWSCGTFLPNSRLFGPVFRRVEGEGALLSIDDGPDPVDTPALLDLLDRHGKKAVFFVIGDKVRRYPELAREILRRGHELGNHTMTHPAGTMWCAGSARTRREIVECSRAIEEATGVKPRWFRAPAGHRNWFTHPVLREQGLELVGWRKRAFDAVRRDVPWIVKRLTTEVRDGDIILLHEATPIAMEVTEGVLTGLSSK
;
A
#
# COMPACT_ATOMS: atom_id res chain seq x y z
N MET A 1 24.28 3.78 -2.59
CA MET A 1 23.06 3.15 -3.16
C MET A 1 22.17 2.73 -2.00
N ARG A 2 21.06 3.45 -1.74
CA ARG A 2 20.07 3.03 -0.72
C ARG A 2 19.24 1.90 -1.30
N MET A 3 19.24 0.73 -0.67
CA MET A 3 18.41 -0.39 -1.14
C MET A 3 16.93 -0.07 -0.90
N LEU A 4 16.09 -0.47 -1.85
CA LEU A 4 14.64 -0.39 -1.70
C LEU A 4 14.16 -1.70 -1.08
N GLU A 5 13.78 -1.69 0.19
CA GLU A 5 13.21 -2.87 0.81
C GLU A 5 11.81 -3.13 0.24
N ARG A 6 11.56 -4.39 -0.14
CA ARG A 6 10.19 -4.89 -0.13
C ARG A 6 9.68 -4.73 1.31
N PRO A 7 8.44 -4.23 1.54
CA PRO A 7 7.90 -4.14 2.89
C PRO A 7 8.25 -5.38 3.69
N ALA A 8 9.01 -5.23 4.78
CA ALA A 8 9.14 -6.26 5.80
C ALA A 8 7.76 -6.89 5.98
N GLN A 9 7.69 -8.21 5.78
CA GLN A 9 6.43 -8.96 5.83
C GLN A 9 5.65 -8.47 7.04
N ASN A 10 4.47 -7.94 6.74
CA ASN A 10 3.73 -7.08 7.64
C ASN A 10 3.48 -7.82 8.95
N ARG A 11 4.01 -7.32 10.07
CA ARG A 11 4.10 -8.00 11.38
C ARG A 11 2.76 -8.30 12.07
N ALA A 12 1.65 -8.22 11.34
CA ALA A 12 0.30 -8.53 11.80
C ALA A 12 -0.01 -10.03 11.63
N ALA A 13 -0.78 -10.61 12.56
CA ALA A 13 -1.13 -12.03 12.51
C ALA A 13 -2.23 -12.35 11.50
N THR A 14 -3.07 -11.37 11.17
CA THR A 14 -4.27 -11.52 10.33
C THR A 14 -4.14 -10.78 9.00
N PRO A 15 -4.75 -11.32 7.93
CA PRO A 15 -4.78 -10.65 6.63
C PRO A 15 -5.35 -9.23 6.69
N PHE A 16 -6.39 -8.98 7.51
CA PHE A 16 -7.05 -7.68 7.62
C PHE A 16 -6.05 -6.57 7.95
N PHE A 17 -5.28 -6.71 9.03
CA PHE A 17 -4.28 -5.71 9.39
C PHE A 17 -3.02 -5.77 8.52
N GLN A 18 -2.77 -6.91 7.87
CA GLN A 18 -1.72 -7.02 6.86
C GLN A 18 -1.99 -6.17 5.60
N VAL A 19 -3.24 -5.90 5.25
CA VAL A 19 -3.59 -5.06 4.07
C VAL A 19 -3.27 -3.59 4.29
N PHE A 20 -3.51 -3.09 5.51
CA PHE A 20 -3.37 -1.66 5.88
C PHE A 20 -1.94 -1.24 6.22
N GLY A 21 -1.04 -2.19 6.53
CA GLY A 21 0.34 -1.87 6.90
C GLY A 21 0.49 -1.64 8.41
N GLY A 22 1.30 -2.45 9.07
CA GLY A 22 1.86 -2.12 10.38
C GLY A 22 3.07 -1.18 10.26
N PRO A 23 3.50 -0.53 11.35
CA PRO A 23 4.70 0.30 11.34
C PRO A 23 5.90 -0.54 10.86
N ARG A 24 6.64 0.00 9.89
CA ARG A 24 7.85 -0.63 9.32
C ARG A 24 9.13 -0.31 10.12
N GLU A 25 9.06 0.62 11.07
CA GLU A 25 10.21 0.91 11.91
C GLU A 25 10.51 -0.32 12.77
N VAL A 26 11.70 -0.90 12.58
CA VAL A 26 12.32 -1.75 13.59
C VAL A 26 12.52 -0.83 14.79
N PRO A 27 11.84 -1.06 15.92
CA PRO A 27 12.00 -0.19 17.07
C PRO A 27 13.45 -0.24 17.53
N ALA A 28 14.05 0.91 17.82
CA ALA A 28 15.35 0.95 18.47
C ALA A 28 15.20 0.47 19.92
N GLY A 29 16.02 -0.52 20.31
CA GLY A 29 16.14 -1.02 21.69
C GLY A 29 15.63 -2.45 21.87
N ASP A 30 16.45 -3.29 22.51
CA ASP A 30 16.19 -4.72 22.73
C ASP A 30 14.89 -4.99 23.48
N ALA A 31 14.48 -4.12 24.41
CA ALA A 31 13.22 -4.24 25.14
C ALA A 31 11.99 -4.03 24.24
N VAL A 32 12.07 -3.12 23.27
CA VAL A 32 10.98 -2.87 22.32
C VAL A 32 10.99 -3.90 21.19
N VAL A 33 12.18 -4.38 20.79
CA VAL A 33 12.34 -5.54 19.91
C VAL A 33 11.81 -6.82 20.56
N MET A 34 11.95 -7.01 21.87
CA MET A 34 11.33 -8.10 22.64
C MET A 34 9.80 -7.92 22.76
N ALA A 35 9.33 -6.70 23.02
CA ALA A 35 7.90 -6.40 23.11
C ALA A 35 7.17 -6.48 21.75
N LEU A 36 7.87 -6.20 20.64
CA LEU A 36 7.33 -6.26 19.27
C LEU A 36 7.79 -7.49 18.47
N GLY A 37 8.75 -8.25 18.98
CA GLY A 37 9.22 -9.53 18.42
C GLY A 37 8.16 -10.63 18.46
N ALA A 38 7.03 -10.37 19.14
CA ALA A 38 5.87 -11.24 19.26
C ALA A 38 4.55 -10.63 18.68
N GLY A 39 4.65 -9.85 17.59
CA GLY A 39 3.85 -10.10 16.37
C GLY A 39 2.33 -9.80 16.32
N LEU A 40 1.83 -8.70 16.88
CA LEU A 40 0.44 -8.23 16.62
C LEU A 40 0.33 -6.72 16.38
N HIS A 41 -0.48 -6.34 15.39
CA HIS A 41 -0.86 -4.97 15.07
C HIS A 41 -1.71 -4.35 16.20
N ARG A 42 -1.66 -3.01 16.37
CA ARG A 42 -2.42 -2.30 17.42
C ARG A 42 -3.92 -2.60 17.36
N GLY A 43 -4.48 -2.67 16.16
CA GLY A 43 -5.89 -3.04 15.97
C GLY A 43 -6.20 -4.49 16.35
N GLU A 44 -5.29 -5.44 16.10
CA GLU A 44 -5.46 -6.84 16.52
C GLU A 44 -5.50 -6.95 18.05
N ARG A 45 -4.70 -6.12 18.73
CA ARG A 45 -4.75 -6.03 20.20
C ARG A 45 -6.11 -5.55 20.70
N TRP A 46 -6.73 -4.56 20.04
CA TRP A 46 -8.07 -4.11 20.40
C TRP A 46 -9.13 -5.20 20.17
N VAL A 47 -9.06 -5.92 19.05
CA VAL A 47 -10.00 -7.02 18.78
C VAL A 47 -9.82 -8.15 19.81
N LEU A 48 -8.57 -8.52 20.14
CA LEU A 48 -8.30 -9.48 21.22
C LEU A 48 -8.77 -9.00 22.59
N ALA A 49 -8.61 -7.72 22.91
CA ALA A 49 -8.91 -7.19 24.23
C ALA A 49 -10.41 -6.94 24.44
N LEU A 50 -11.17 -6.64 23.39
CA LEU A 50 -12.57 -6.24 23.49
C LEU A 50 -13.52 -7.26 22.87
N VAL A 51 -13.30 -7.63 21.60
CA VAL A 51 -14.27 -8.44 20.86
C VAL A 51 -14.21 -9.90 21.28
N VAL A 52 -13.00 -10.46 21.45
CA VAL A 52 -12.86 -11.87 21.86
C VAL A 52 -13.52 -12.13 23.21
N PRO A 53 -13.28 -11.34 24.28
CA PRO A 53 -13.97 -11.53 25.56
C PRO A 53 -15.50 -11.39 25.44
N LEU A 54 -15.95 -10.39 24.68
CA LEU A 54 -17.37 -10.11 24.49
C LEU A 54 -18.09 -11.28 23.79
N VAL A 55 -17.56 -11.75 22.66
CA VAL A 55 -18.14 -12.87 21.89
C VAL A 55 -18.01 -14.18 22.67
N THR A 56 -16.90 -14.37 23.40
CA THR A 56 -16.72 -15.53 24.29
C THR A 56 -17.77 -15.55 25.40
N GLY A 57 -18.04 -14.40 26.02
CA GLY A 57 -19.09 -14.27 27.03
C GLY A 57 -20.47 -14.64 26.47
N ALA A 58 -20.80 -14.17 25.27
CA ALA A 58 -22.02 -14.56 24.57
C ALA A 58 -22.08 -16.05 24.26
N ALA A 59 -20.96 -16.65 23.84
CA ALA A 59 -20.87 -18.07 23.54
C ALA A 59 -21.07 -18.96 24.77
N VAL A 60 -20.47 -18.59 25.90
CA VAL A 60 -20.65 -19.29 27.18
C VAL A 60 -22.08 -19.13 27.69
N PHE A 61 -22.64 -17.92 27.62
CA PHE A 61 -24.02 -17.65 28.00
C PHE A 61 -24.99 -18.52 27.18
N ASP A 62 -24.78 -18.61 25.86
CA ASP A 62 -25.60 -19.43 24.98
C ASP A 62 -25.48 -20.93 25.30
N GLY A 63 -24.26 -21.43 25.54
CA GLY A 63 -24.04 -22.82 25.96
C GLY A 63 -24.75 -23.16 27.27
N LEU A 64 -24.63 -22.30 28.29
CA LEU A 64 -25.31 -22.49 29.58
C LEU A 64 -26.83 -22.39 29.47
N TRP A 65 -27.31 -21.49 28.60
CA TRP A 65 -28.74 -21.36 28.29
C TRP A 65 -29.31 -22.66 27.75
N ARG A 66 -28.60 -23.33 26.84
CA ARG A 66 -29.02 -24.64 26.31
C ARG A 66 -28.97 -25.76 27.34
N LEU A 67 -27.98 -25.72 28.23
CA LEU A 67 -27.76 -26.77 29.23
C LEU A 67 -28.77 -26.72 30.38
N GLY A 68 -29.18 -25.53 30.81
CA GLY A 68 -29.99 -25.38 32.02
C GLY A 68 -30.92 -24.17 32.03
N GLY A 69 -31.16 -23.54 30.87
CA GLY A 69 -32.07 -22.41 30.74
C GLY A 69 -31.52 -21.09 31.31
N PRO A 70 -32.39 -20.06 31.41
CA PRO A 70 -31.99 -18.70 31.78
C PRO A 70 -31.31 -18.59 33.14
N GLY A 71 -31.77 -19.35 34.14
CA GLY A 71 -31.20 -19.29 35.49
C GLY A 71 -29.72 -19.71 35.52
N LEU A 72 -29.38 -20.79 34.83
CA LEU A 72 -27.99 -21.24 34.71
C LEU A 72 -27.15 -20.27 33.88
N ALA A 73 -27.71 -19.73 32.79
CA ALA A 73 -27.01 -18.78 31.95
C ALA A 73 -26.64 -17.48 32.70
N TRP A 74 -27.60 -16.85 33.37
CA TRP A 74 -27.35 -15.61 34.12
C TRP A 74 -26.45 -15.81 35.34
N GLY A 75 -26.56 -16.94 36.03
CA GLY A 75 -25.72 -17.25 37.20
C GLY A 75 -24.30 -17.71 36.85
N GLY A 76 -24.12 -18.40 35.73
CA GLY A 76 -22.86 -19.07 35.38
C GLY A 76 -22.02 -18.39 34.31
N ALA A 77 -22.60 -17.53 33.46
CA ALA A 77 -21.89 -17.04 32.27
C ALA A 77 -20.64 -16.23 32.60
N LEU A 78 -20.72 -15.32 33.58
CA LEU A 78 -19.59 -14.47 33.98
C LEU A 78 -18.41 -15.29 34.55
N PRO A 79 -18.60 -16.16 35.57
CA PRO A 79 -17.49 -16.96 36.11
C PRO A 79 -16.95 -17.97 35.08
N CYS A 80 -17.82 -18.61 34.28
CA CYS A 80 -17.38 -19.54 33.24
C CYS A 80 -16.60 -18.83 32.13
N ALA A 81 -17.03 -17.66 31.67
CA ALA A 81 -16.29 -16.89 30.67
C ALA A 81 -14.95 -16.37 31.20
N PHE A 82 -14.91 -15.91 32.45
CA PHE A 82 -13.68 -15.50 33.11
C PHE A 82 -12.68 -16.67 33.19
N LEU A 83 -13.13 -17.83 33.66
CA LEU A 83 -12.31 -19.04 33.71
C LEU A 83 -11.85 -19.45 32.31
N LEU A 84 -12.74 -19.46 31.31
CA LEU A 84 -12.40 -19.85 29.94
C LEU A 84 -11.30 -18.95 29.36
N LEU A 85 -11.41 -17.62 29.51
CA LEU A 85 -10.44 -16.67 28.97
C LEU A 85 -9.04 -16.81 29.61
N HIS A 86 -8.96 -17.17 30.90
CA HIS A 86 -7.69 -17.28 31.62
C HIS A 86 -7.09 -18.70 31.56
N VAL A 87 -7.94 -19.72 31.67
CA VAL A 87 -7.53 -21.12 31.71
C VAL A 87 -7.19 -21.65 30.31
N LEU A 88 -7.98 -21.35 29.25
CA LEU A 88 -7.60 -21.80 27.90
C LEU A 88 -6.31 -21.13 27.41
N ALA A 89 -6.10 -19.86 27.76
CA ALA A 89 -4.87 -19.15 27.40
C ALA A 89 -3.63 -19.88 27.94
N PHE A 90 -3.73 -20.38 29.17
CA PHE A 90 -2.67 -21.14 29.85
C PHE A 90 -2.57 -22.58 29.34
N LEU A 91 -3.68 -23.33 29.29
CA LEU A 91 -3.73 -24.74 28.88
C LEU A 91 -3.29 -24.96 27.44
N LEU A 92 -3.62 -24.03 26.54
CA LEU A 92 -3.19 -24.14 25.15
C LEU A 92 -1.70 -23.76 24.98
N GLY A 93 -0.97 -23.33 26.02
CA GLY A 93 0.49 -23.12 25.97
C GLY A 93 0.93 -22.00 25.01
N GLY A 94 0.13 -20.95 24.86
CA GLY A 94 0.39 -19.87 23.93
C GLY A 94 1.34 -18.82 24.48
N ARG A 95 2.67 -19.05 24.49
CA ARG A 95 3.65 -17.97 24.76
C ARG A 95 3.70 -16.89 23.65
N ARG A 96 2.94 -17.07 22.56
CA ARG A 96 2.93 -16.20 21.40
C ARG A 96 1.51 -15.73 21.04
N PRO A 97 1.26 -14.41 21.01
CA PRO A 97 -0.08 -13.85 20.77
C PRO A 97 -0.73 -14.26 19.43
N GLU A 98 0.04 -14.45 18.36
CA GLU A 98 -0.48 -14.84 17.05
C GLU A 98 -1.07 -16.26 17.05
N LYS A 99 -0.50 -17.17 17.84
CA LYS A 99 -1.03 -18.55 17.98
C LYS A 99 -2.30 -18.54 18.81
N GLN A 100 -2.37 -17.68 19.82
CA GLN A 100 -3.56 -17.51 20.64
C GLN A 100 -4.72 -16.94 19.82
N TRP A 101 -4.45 -15.96 18.95
CA TRP A 101 -5.42 -15.45 17.99
C TRP A 101 -6.07 -16.57 17.15
N ARG A 102 -5.26 -17.39 16.48
CA ARG A 102 -5.77 -18.47 15.60
C ARG A 102 -6.64 -19.49 16.32
N ARG A 103 -6.39 -19.72 17.60
CA ARG A 103 -7.18 -20.65 18.42
C ARG A 103 -8.54 -20.06 18.78
N TRP A 104 -8.58 -18.81 19.20
CA TRP A 104 -9.84 -18.09 19.40
C TRP A 104 -10.62 -18.00 18.10
N GLU A 105 -9.93 -17.78 16.99
CA GLU A 105 -10.54 -17.74 15.68
C GLU A 105 -11.27 -19.05 15.35
N LEU A 106 -10.61 -20.20 15.56
CA LEU A 106 -11.22 -21.51 15.36
C LEU A 106 -12.42 -21.76 16.28
N LEU A 107 -12.26 -21.48 17.59
CA LEU A 107 -13.28 -21.74 18.60
C LEU A 107 -14.54 -20.91 18.38
N LEU A 108 -14.39 -19.60 18.22
CA LEU A 108 -15.53 -18.70 18.05
C LEU A 108 -16.22 -18.90 16.69
N THR A 109 -15.47 -19.33 15.66
CA THR A 109 -16.06 -19.73 14.38
C THR A 109 -16.88 -21.00 14.51
N GLY A 110 -16.36 -22.01 15.24
CA GLY A 110 -17.10 -23.24 15.53
C GLY A 110 -18.41 -22.95 16.28
N TRP A 111 -18.35 -22.09 17.31
CA TRP A 111 -19.54 -21.66 18.03
C TRP A 111 -20.52 -20.90 17.14
N ALA A 112 -20.05 -19.94 16.33
CA ALA A 112 -20.91 -19.17 15.43
C ALA A 112 -21.64 -20.08 14.42
N ILE A 113 -20.95 -21.08 13.87
CA ILE A 113 -21.55 -22.09 12.97
C ILE A 113 -22.59 -22.91 13.73
N TRP A 114 -22.27 -23.39 14.93
CA TRP A 114 -23.23 -24.15 15.74
C TRP A 114 -24.50 -23.33 16.05
N GLN A 115 -24.34 -22.05 16.39
CA GLN A 115 -25.48 -21.15 16.64
C GLN A 115 -26.35 -20.94 15.40
N MET A 116 -25.75 -20.89 14.21
CA MET A 116 -26.50 -20.78 12.96
C MET A 116 -27.30 -22.05 12.63
N LEU A 117 -26.77 -23.22 13.00
CA LEU A 117 -27.44 -24.51 12.75
C LEU A 117 -28.57 -24.78 13.74
N GLU A 118 -28.39 -24.40 15.00
CA GLU A 118 -29.36 -24.65 16.06
C GLU A 118 -29.59 -23.39 16.89
N PRO A 119 -30.48 -22.45 16.55
CA PRO A 119 -30.64 -21.22 17.34
C PRO A 119 -31.29 -21.46 18.72
N ALA A 120 -30.67 -20.99 19.81
CA ALA A 120 -31.20 -21.17 21.18
C ALA A 120 -32.22 -20.11 21.65
N GLY A 121 -32.47 -19.06 20.87
CA GLY A 121 -33.34 -17.94 21.29
C GLY A 121 -32.79 -17.09 22.44
N SER A 122 -31.53 -17.30 22.83
CA SER A 122 -30.83 -16.63 23.94
C SER A 122 -30.59 -15.11 23.75
N GLY A 123 -31.01 -14.54 22.62
CA GLY A 123 -30.75 -13.14 22.26
C GLY A 123 -29.30 -12.84 21.86
N THR A 124 -28.41 -13.83 21.80
CA THR A 124 -26.97 -13.65 21.51
C THR A 124 -26.62 -13.60 20.02
N GLY A 125 -27.61 -13.63 19.13
CA GLY A 125 -27.41 -13.66 17.67
C GLY A 125 -26.59 -12.49 17.11
N TRP A 126 -26.59 -11.33 17.79
CA TRP A 126 -25.76 -10.18 17.42
C TRP A 126 -24.26 -10.50 17.48
N ALA A 127 -23.83 -11.36 18.41
CA ALA A 127 -22.42 -11.73 18.57
C ALA A 127 -21.94 -12.65 17.44
N VAL A 128 -22.84 -13.48 16.90
CA VAL A 128 -22.58 -14.26 15.68
C VAL A 128 -22.37 -13.33 14.49
N VAL A 129 -23.26 -12.35 14.29
CA VAL A 129 -23.14 -11.38 13.19
C VAL A 129 -21.84 -10.58 13.30
N LEU A 130 -21.49 -10.10 14.50
CA LEU A 130 -20.24 -9.39 14.76
C LEU A 130 -19.01 -10.25 14.42
N TRP A 131 -19.00 -11.51 14.85
CA TRP A 131 -17.88 -12.42 14.60
C TRP A 131 -17.73 -12.78 13.11
N LEU A 132 -18.84 -13.14 12.45
CA LEU A 132 -18.85 -13.41 11.01
C LEU A 132 -18.41 -12.19 10.19
N GLY A 133 -18.73 -10.97 10.64
CA GLY A 133 -18.24 -9.74 10.05
C GLY A 133 -16.71 -9.63 10.08
N ILE A 134 -16.08 -10.02 11.19
CA ILE A 134 -14.60 -10.05 11.32
C ILE A 134 -13.99 -11.11 10.38
N LEU A 135 -14.59 -12.30 10.31
CA LEU A 135 -14.13 -13.36 9.39
C LEU A 135 -14.25 -12.92 7.93
N ALA A 136 -15.37 -12.28 7.56
CA ALA A 136 -15.57 -11.75 6.22
C ALA A 136 -14.52 -10.68 5.88
N ALA A 137 -14.24 -9.77 6.81
CA ALA A 137 -13.20 -8.75 6.65
C ALA A 137 -11.79 -9.39 6.46
N ASN A 138 -11.47 -10.44 7.23
CA ASN A 138 -10.24 -11.22 7.06
C ASN A 138 -10.16 -11.93 5.71
N ALA A 139 -11.25 -12.54 5.25
CA ALA A 139 -11.31 -13.22 3.96
C ALA A 139 -11.10 -12.25 2.79
N VAL A 140 -11.79 -11.09 2.81
CA VAL A 140 -11.61 -10.02 1.81
C VAL A 140 -10.16 -9.53 1.80
N ALA A 141 -9.56 -9.35 2.97
CA ALA A 141 -8.18 -8.91 3.08
C ALA A 141 -7.19 -9.96 2.56
N LEU A 142 -7.44 -11.25 2.83
CA LEU A 142 -6.64 -12.35 2.27
C LEU A 142 -6.70 -12.36 0.75
N ILE A 143 -7.89 -12.18 0.16
CA ILE A 143 -8.06 -12.04 -1.29
C ILE A 143 -7.22 -10.86 -1.81
N CYS A 144 -7.21 -9.72 -1.12
CA CYS A 144 -6.38 -8.57 -1.49
C CYS A 144 -4.88 -8.86 -1.42
N LEU A 145 -4.42 -9.64 -0.44
CA LEU A 145 -3.00 -10.01 -0.31
C LEU A 145 -2.58 -11.04 -1.36
N LEU A 146 -3.42 -12.06 -1.59
CA LEU A 146 -3.23 -13.03 -2.67
C LEU A 146 -3.17 -12.32 -4.02
N TRP A 147 -4.08 -11.38 -4.26
CA TRP A 147 -4.05 -10.54 -5.45
C TRP A 147 -2.71 -9.81 -5.59
N ARG A 148 -2.24 -9.11 -4.54
CA ARG A 148 -0.94 -8.42 -4.55
C ARG A 148 0.23 -9.37 -4.82
N ALA A 149 0.21 -10.57 -4.25
CA ALA A 149 1.24 -11.59 -4.47
C ALA A 149 1.24 -12.09 -5.92
N LEU A 150 0.06 -12.39 -6.47
CA LEU A 150 -0.11 -12.80 -7.86
C LEU A 150 0.42 -11.73 -8.82
N MET A 151 0.13 -10.45 -8.58
CA MET A 151 0.58 -9.35 -9.44
C MET A 151 2.10 -9.14 -9.46
N ILE A 152 2.86 -9.76 -8.55
CA ILE A 152 4.33 -9.74 -8.51
C ILE A 152 4.94 -10.91 -9.30
N LEU A 153 4.25 -12.04 -9.37
CA LEU A 153 4.78 -13.26 -9.94
C LEU A 153 4.95 -13.14 -11.46
N PRO A 154 6.07 -13.63 -12.04
CA PRO A 154 6.33 -13.54 -13.48
C PRO A 154 5.21 -14.14 -14.34
N ALA A 155 4.74 -15.33 -13.99
CA ALA A 155 3.68 -16.05 -14.71
C ALA A 155 2.35 -15.27 -14.77
N PHE A 156 2.10 -14.44 -13.76
CA PHE A 156 0.84 -13.73 -13.52
C PHE A 156 0.95 -12.21 -13.74
N SER A 157 2.10 -11.73 -14.22
CA SER A 157 2.34 -10.31 -14.51
C SER A 157 2.34 -10.00 -16.01
N SER A 158 2.05 -10.98 -16.88
CA SER A 158 1.92 -10.75 -18.31
C SER A 158 0.64 -9.99 -18.66
N THR A 159 0.68 -9.21 -19.75
CA THR A 159 -0.48 -8.49 -20.28
C THR A 159 -1.65 -9.42 -20.61
N ARG A 160 -1.38 -10.63 -21.12
CA ARG A 160 -2.42 -11.61 -21.48
C ARG A 160 -3.10 -12.18 -20.24
N PHE A 161 -2.32 -12.63 -19.25
CA PHE A 161 -2.88 -13.17 -18.01
C PHE A 161 -3.73 -12.13 -17.30
N ARG A 162 -3.21 -10.90 -17.25
CA ARG A 162 -3.98 -9.76 -16.79
C ARG A 162 -5.31 -9.74 -17.53
N TRP A 163 -5.36 -9.57 -18.85
CA TRP A 163 -6.64 -9.48 -19.59
C TRP A 163 -7.66 -10.57 -19.21
N ILE A 164 -7.21 -11.81 -19.07
CA ILE A 164 -8.05 -12.93 -18.63
C ILE A 164 -8.68 -12.62 -17.27
N VAL A 165 -7.89 -12.18 -16.28
CA VAL A 165 -8.41 -11.82 -14.96
C VAL A 165 -9.41 -10.66 -15.00
N ALA A 166 -9.17 -9.63 -15.83
CA ALA A 166 -10.09 -8.49 -15.97
C ALA A 166 -11.46 -8.91 -16.54
N VAL A 167 -11.50 -9.99 -17.31
CA VAL A 167 -12.74 -10.60 -17.82
C VAL A 167 -13.36 -11.53 -16.77
N LEU A 168 -12.57 -12.44 -16.19
CA LEU A 168 -13.07 -13.43 -15.23
C LEU A 168 -13.70 -12.80 -13.99
N VAL A 169 -13.15 -11.67 -13.52
CA VAL A 169 -13.70 -10.93 -12.37
C VAL A 169 -15.08 -10.33 -12.64
N GLN A 170 -15.51 -10.22 -13.90
CA GLN A 170 -16.85 -9.75 -14.28
C GLN A 170 -17.90 -10.85 -14.16
N ILE A 171 -17.51 -12.12 -14.26
CA ILE A 171 -18.45 -13.24 -14.27
C ILE A 171 -19.32 -13.27 -13.01
N PRO A 172 -18.78 -13.11 -11.78
CA PRO A 172 -19.60 -13.11 -10.57
C PRO A 172 -20.66 -12.00 -10.55
N THR A 173 -20.35 -10.81 -11.06
CA THR A 173 -21.32 -9.69 -11.06
C THR A 173 -22.44 -9.92 -12.07
N ILE A 174 -22.12 -10.53 -13.21
CA ILE A 174 -23.11 -10.97 -14.21
C ILE A 174 -24.03 -12.05 -13.61
N VAL A 175 -23.45 -13.05 -12.94
CA VAL A 175 -24.21 -14.13 -12.28
C VAL A 175 -25.11 -13.58 -11.17
N LEU A 176 -24.64 -12.63 -10.38
CA LEU A 176 -25.45 -11.94 -9.37
C LEU A 176 -26.64 -11.21 -10.02
N GLY A 177 -26.38 -10.50 -11.12
CA GLY A 177 -27.42 -9.81 -11.89
C GLY A 177 -28.49 -10.76 -12.42
N TRP A 178 -28.09 -11.90 -12.99
CA TRP A 178 -29.03 -12.90 -13.49
C TRP A 178 -29.84 -13.54 -12.36
N LYS A 179 -29.18 -13.94 -11.26
CA LYS A 179 -29.84 -14.69 -10.19
C LYS A 179 -30.74 -13.83 -9.30
N TYR A 180 -30.39 -12.57 -9.08
CA TYR A 180 -31.03 -11.74 -8.05
C TYR A 180 -31.66 -10.45 -8.58
N GLY A 181 -31.49 -10.10 -9.86
CA GLY A 181 -32.00 -8.86 -10.46
C GLY A 181 -30.88 -7.97 -10.99
N TRP A 182 -31.15 -7.20 -12.06
CA TRP A 182 -30.14 -6.41 -12.76
C TRP A 182 -29.47 -5.36 -11.86
N GLU A 183 -30.18 -4.86 -10.84
CA GLU A 183 -29.69 -3.96 -9.81
C GLU A 183 -28.49 -4.54 -9.05
N TRP A 184 -28.48 -5.85 -8.77
CA TRP A 184 -27.35 -6.53 -8.13
C TRP A 184 -26.15 -6.67 -9.07
N GLY A 185 -26.41 -6.86 -10.37
CA GLY A 185 -25.38 -6.85 -11.39
C GLY A 185 -24.71 -5.47 -11.51
N VAL A 186 -25.51 -4.41 -11.54
CA VAL A 186 -25.04 -3.02 -11.57
C VAL A 186 -24.27 -2.67 -10.30
N ALA A 187 -24.77 -3.05 -9.11
CA ALA A 187 -24.07 -2.83 -7.85
C ALA A 187 -22.71 -3.55 -7.83
N GLY A 188 -22.65 -4.80 -8.29
CA GLY A 188 -21.40 -5.53 -8.42
C GLY A 188 -20.41 -4.86 -9.38
N GLN A 189 -20.91 -4.38 -10.53
CA GLN A 189 -20.09 -3.64 -11.50
C GLN A 189 -19.57 -2.31 -10.93
N ALA A 190 -20.38 -1.57 -10.18
CA ALA A 190 -19.96 -0.34 -9.52
C ALA A 190 -18.82 -0.59 -8.52
N VAL A 191 -18.89 -1.68 -7.76
CA VAL A 191 -17.81 -2.10 -6.84
C VAL A 191 -16.53 -2.41 -7.62
N LEU A 192 -16.60 -3.19 -8.69
CA LEU A 192 -15.43 -3.48 -9.52
C LEU A 192 -14.83 -2.21 -10.13
N ALA A 193 -15.66 -1.33 -10.69
CA ALA A 193 -15.23 -0.06 -11.25
C ALA A 193 -14.54 0.82 -10.21
N THR A 194 -15.04 0.83 -8.97
CA THR A 194 -14.40 1.56 -7.86
C THR A 194 -13.04 0.96 -7.52
N ILE A 195 -12.92 -0.37 -7.45
CA ILE A 195 -11.63 -1.04 -7.22
C ILE A 195 -10.62 -0.66 -8.30
N TRP A 196 -11.01 -0.71 -9.57
CA TRP A 196 -10.14 -0.33 -10.69
C TRP A 196 -9.76 1.14 -10.68
N SER A 197 -10.71 2.01 -10.34
CA SER A 197 -10.48 3.45 -10.20
C SER A 197 -9.50 3.73 -9.06
N CYS A 198 -9.65 3.08 -7.91
CA CYS A 198 -8.69 3.17 -6.81
C CYS A 198 -7.30 2.66 -7.21
N GLY A 199 -7.21 1.60 -8.02
CA GLY A 199 -5.96 1.11 -8.61
C GLY A 199 -5.24 2.15 -9.46
N THR A 200 -6.03 2.86 -10.27
CA THR A 200 -5.58 3.76 -11.33
C THR A 200 -5.22 5.15 -10.80
N PHE A 201 -6.11 5.74 -10.00
CA PHE A 201 -6.05 7.15 -9.62
C PHE A 201 -5.42 7.40 -8.26
N LEU A 202 -5.30 6.38 -7.38
CA LEU A 202 -4.51 6.54 -6.16
C LEU A 202 -3.03 6.31 -6.50
N PRO A 203 -2.14 7.33 -6.40
CA PRO A 203 -0.76 7.25 -6.90
C PRO A 203 0.06 6.08 -6.36
N ASN A 204 -0.27 5.66 -5.15
CA ASN A 204 0.46 4.63 -4.41
C ASN A 204 -0.29 3.31 -4.26
N SER A 205 -1.42 3.13 -4.95
CA SER A 205 -2.15 1.87 -4.93
C SER A 205 -1.27 0.72 -5.38
N ARG A 206 -1.31 -0.42 -4.70
CA ARG A 206 -0.54 -1.62 -5.08
C ARG A 206 -1.39 -2.63 -5.86
N LEU A 207 -2.53 -2.19 -6.40
CA LEU A 207 -3.47 -3.06 -7.09
C LEU A 207 -2.84 -3.69 -8.34
N PHE A 208 -2.16 -2.89 -9.16
CA PHE A 208 -1.58 -3.38 -10.41
C PHE A 208 -0.14 -3.91 -10.27
N GLY A 209 0.48 -3.78 -9.10
CA GLY A 209 1.86 -4.18 -8.88
C GLY A 209 2.55 -3.42 -7.74
N PRO A 210 3.84 -3.70 -7.50
CA PRO A 210 4.62 -3.08 -6.43
C PRO A 210 4.88 -1.60 -6.71
N VAL A 211 4.77 -0.76 -5.67
CA VAL A 211 5.10 0.66 -5.69
C VAL A 211 5.97 0.99 -4.49
N PHE A 212 7.16 1.53 -4.74
CA PHE A 212 8.07 1.99 -3.71
C PHE A 212 7.71 3.40 -3.27
N ARG A 213 7.54 3.60 -1.96
CA ARG A 213 7.17 4.90 -1.35
C ARG A 213 8.18 5.40 -0.34
N ARG A 214 9.08 4.51 0.06
CA ARG A 214 10.14 4.72 1.03
C ARG A 214 11.38 3.99 0.56
N VAL A 215 12.54 4.48 0.98
CA VAL A 215 13.85 3.85 0.82
C VAL A 215 14.37 3.39 2.18
N GLU A 216 15.36 2.51 2.20
CA GLU A 216 16.08 2.20 3.45
C GLU A 216 17.12 3.28 3.79
N GLY A 217 17.43 3.37 5.09
CA GLY A 217 18.47 4.24 5.61
C GLY A 217 17.95 5.57 6.15
N GLU A 218 18.87 6.29 6.79
CA GLU A 218 18.61 7.54 7.51
C GLU A 218 18.33 8.71 6.55
N GLY A 219 17.38 9.57 6.88
CA GLY A 219 17.00 10.73 6.08
C GLY A 219 16.10 10.41 4.88
N ALA A 220 15.57 11.46 4.26
CA ALA A 220 14.64 11.38 3.14
C ALA A 220 15.34 11.32 1.77
N LEU A 221 14.71 10.67 0.80
CA LEU A 221 15.12 10.72 -0.60
C LEU A 221 14.41 11.88 -1.30
N LEU A 222 15.20 12.79 -1.88
CA LEU A 222 14.70 13.81 -2.79
C LEU A 222 14.52 13.20 -4.19
N SER A 223 13.38 13.51 -4.80
CA SER A 223 13.10 13.13 -6.19
C SER A 223 12.46 14.30 -6.92
N ILE A 224 12.97 14.57 -8.12
CA ILE A 224 12.63 15.74 -8.93
C ILE A 224 12.05 15.23 -10.26
N ASP A 225 10.83 15.63 -10.59
CA ASP A 225 10.13 15.23 -11.81
C ASP A 225 10.15 16.35 -12.86
N ASP A 226 9.84 15.97 -14.10
CA ASP A 226 9.54 16.83 -15.25
C ASP A 226 10.74 17.41 -16.03
N GLY A 227 11.97 17.11 -15.64
CA GLY A 227 13.17 17.53 -16.38
C GLY A 227 13.57 16.67 -17.59
N PRO A 228 14.76 16.91 -18.16
CA PRO A 228 15.64 18.04 -17.86
C PRO A 228 15.11 19.34 -18.48
N ASP A 229 15.25 20.45 -17.76
CA ASP A 229 14.92 21.81 -18.17
C ASP A 229 16.18 22.68 -18.26
N PRO A 230 16.38 23.46 -19.34
CA PRO A 230 17.62 24.21 -19.55
C PRO A 230 17.86 25.35 -18.56
N VAL A 231 16.83 25.78 -17.81
CA VAL A 231 16.95 26.82 -16.79
C VAL A 231 16.99 26.17 -15.40
N ASP A 232 16.01 25.33 -15.09
CA ASP A 232 15.87 24.79 -13.74
C ASP A 232 16.89 23.68 -13.43
N THR A 233 17.19 22.77 -14.37
CA THR A 233 18.10 21.64 -14.09
C THR A 233 19.48 22.12 -13.64
N PRO A 234 20.19 23.02 -14.35
CA PRO A 234 21.50 23.49 -13.91
C PRO A 234 21.45 24.18 -12.53
N ALA A 235 20.44 25.01 -12.30
CA ALA A 235 20.28 25.74 -11.05
C ALA A 235 20.00 24.80 -9.86
N LEU A 236 19.17 23.77 -10.06
CA LEU A 236 18.89 22.73 -9.07
C LEU A 236 20.13 21.88 -8.77
N LEU A 237 20.92 21.54 -9.79
CA LEU A 237 22.18 20.81 -9.61
C LEU A 237 23.17 21.62 -8.76
N ASP A 238 23.34 22.92 -9.05
CA ASP A 238 24.18 23.81 -8.26
C ASP A 238 23.68 23.94 -6.82
N LEU A 239 22.36 24.05 -6.62
CA LEU A 239 21.76 24.10 -5.29
C LEU A 239 21.98 22.80 -4.50
N LEU A 240 21.78 21.64 -5.13
CA LEU A 240 22.00 20.34 -4.51
C LEU A 240 23.47 20.16 -4.11
N ASP A 241 24.41 20.58 -4.95
CA ASP A 241 25.84 20.54 -4.63
C ASP A 241 26.21 21.47 -3.47
N ARG A 242 25.66 22.70 -3.40
CA ARG A 242 25.85 23.60 -2.25
C ARG A 242 25.39 22.99 -0.93
N HIS A 243 24.32 22.19 -0.95
CA HIS A 243 23.80 21.50 0.23
C HIS A 243 24.42 20.10 0.45
N GLY A 244 25.34 19.65 -0.42
CA GLY A 244 25.92 18.32 -0.37
C GLY A 244 24.87 17.20 -0.47
N LYS A 245 23.77 17.42 -1.18
CA LYS A 245 22.67 16.45 -1.33
C LYS A 245 22.64 15.86 -2.74
N LYS A 246 22.11 14.64 -2.83
CA LYS A 246 21.83 13.95 -4.11
C LYS A 246 20.34 13.63 -4.20
N ALA A 247 19.89 13.38 -5.42
CA ALA A 247 18.48 13.22 -5.76
C ALA A 247 18.32 12.24 -6.94
N VAL A 248 17.10 11.76 -7.15
CA VAL A 248 16.72 11.03 -8.37
C VAL A 248 15.90 11.96 -9.26
N PHE A 249 16.32 12.16 -10.50
CA PHE A 249 15.64 12.97 -11.50
C PHE A 249 14.81 12.06 -12.41
N PHE A 250 13.48 12.15 -12.33
CA PHE A 250 12.58 11.44 -13.23
C PHE A 250 12.35 12.31 -14.48
N VAL A 251 13.05 11.95 -15.54
CA VAL A 251 13.15 12.76 -16.76
C VAL A 251 12.19 12.30 -17.85
N ILE A 252 11.69 13.27 -18.62
CA ILE A 252 10.82 13.07 -19.77
C ILE A 252 11.69 12.79 -21.00
N GLY A 253 11.40 11.71 -21.72
CA GLY A 253 12.21 11.26 -22.86
C GLY A 253 12.41 12.31 -23.95
N ASP A 254 11.35 13.07 -24.28
CA ASP A 254 11.42 14.15 -25.29
C ASP A 254 12.38 15.27 -24.86
N LYS A 255 12.42 15.59 -23.56
CA LYS A 255 13.34 16.58 -23.00
C LYS A 255 14.78 16.07 -22.98
N VAL A 256 14.98 14.79 -22.65
CA VAL A 256 16.31 14.15 -22.72
C VAL A 256 16.87 14.18 -24.15
N ARG A 257 16.04 13.94 -25.18
CA ARG A 257 16.48 14.04 -26.57
C ARG A 257 16.86 15.46 -26.97
N ARG A 258 16.19 16.46 -26.41
CA ARG A 258 16.46 17.88 -26.69
C ARG A 258 17.69 18.41 -25.96
N TYR A 259 17.91 17.94 -24.74
CA TYR A 259 18.99 18.39 -23.85
C TYR A 259 19.80 17.21 -23.29
N PRO A 260 20.44 16.38 -24.15
CA PRO A 260 21.17 15.19 -23.71
C PRO A 260 22.37 15.52 -22.81
N GLU A 261 22.96 16.70 -22.98
CA GLU A 261 24.02 17.24 -22.13
C GLU A 261 23.58 17.40 -20.68
N LEU A 262 22.34 17.83 -20.43
CA LEU A 262 21.81 17.97 -19.07
C LEU A 262 21.59 16.60 -18.41
N ALA A 263 21.12 15.60 -19.17
CA ALA A 263 21.01 14.23 -18.66
C ALA A 263 22.38 13.66 -18.26
N ARG A 264 23.42 13.89 -19.07
CA ARG A 264 24.80 13.52 -18.72
C ARG A 264 25.30 14.28 -17.50
N GLU A 265 25.00 15.56 -17.41
CA GLU A 265 25.42 16.42 -16.31
C GLU A 265 24.82 15.99 -14.97
N ILE A 266 23.53 15.63 -14.95
CA ILE A 266 22.84 15.04 -13.78
C ILE A 266 23.63 13.82 -13.28
N LEU A 267 23.99 12.89 -14.16
CA LEU A 267 24.78 11.71 -13.78
C LEU A 267 26.22 12.05 -13.38
N ARG A 268 26.87 12.97 -14.09
CA ARG A 268 28.25 13.40 -13.81
C ARG A 268 28.37 13.97 -12.40
N ARG A 269 27.34 14.68 -11.92
CA ARG A 269 27.27 15.20 -10.55
C ARG A 269 26.80 14.15 -9.53
N GLY A 270 26.64 12.89 -9.92
CA GLY A 270 26.37 11.78 -9.00
C GLY A 270 24.89 11.66 -8.59
N HIS A 271 23.98 12.25 -9.34
CA HIS A 271 22.54 11.99 -9.20
C HIS A 271 22.13 10.76 -10.03
N GLU A 272 20.93 10.25 -9.81
CA GLU A 272 20.39 9.13 -10.60
C GLU A 272 19.28 9.60 -11.55
N LEU A 273 19.17 8.97 -12.72
CA LEU A 273 18.09 9.20 -13.67
C LEU A 273 17.01 8.12 -13.55
N GLY A 274 15.76 8.55 -13.55
CA GLY A 274 14.57 7.74 -13.66
C GLY A 274 13.76 8.08 -14.92
N ASN A 275 12.97 7.12 -15.38
CA ASN A 275 12.08 7.26 -16.51
C ASN A 275 10.75 7.92 -16.08
N HIS A 276 10.37 9.01 -16.75
CA HIS A 276 9.09 9.70 -16.54
C HIS A 276 8.21 9.74 -17.79
N THR A 277 8.23 8.66 -18.57
CA THR A 277 7.59 8.51 -19.89
C THR A 277 8.18 9.41 -20.98
N MET A 278 7.82 9.11 -22.23
CA MET A 278 8.40 9.79 -23.39
C MET A 278 7.86 11.21 -23.52
N THR A 279 6.55 11.38 -23.41
CA THR A 279 5.87 12.65 -23.67
C THR A 279 5.06 13.19 -22.48
N HIS A 280 5.16 12.56 -21.31
CA HIS A 280 4.42 12.92 -20.09
C HIS A 280 2.89 13.04 -20.26
N PRO A 281 2.16 11.95 -20.62
CA PRO A 281 0.72 11.99 -20.85
C PRO A 281 -0.12 12.02 -19.55
N ALA A 282 0.15 12.93 -18.61
CA ALA A 282 -0.46 12.96 -17.27
C ALA A 282 -2.01 12.88 -17.25
N GLY A 283 -2.67 13.54 -18.19
CA GLY A 283 -4.14 13.54 -18.32
C GLY A 283 -4.75 12.31 -18.98
N THR A 284 -3.94 11.46 -19.63
CA THR A 284 -4.43 10.33 -20.45
C THR A 284 -3.71 9.01 -20.20
N MET A 285 -2.70 8.98 -19.33
CA MET A 285 -1.96 7.76 -18.99
C MET A 285 -2.86 6.67 -18.39
N TRP A 286 -3.87 7.08 -17.62
CA TRP A 286 -4.84 6.20 -16.96
C TRP A 286 -5.66 5.37 -17.96
N CYS A 287 -5.96 5.91 -19.15
CA CYS A 287 -6.72 5.24 -20.21
C CYS A 287 -5.84 4.74 -21.37
N ALA A 288 -4.52 4.86 -21.28
CA ALA A 288 -3.62 4.43 -22.33
C ALA A 288 -3.69 2.90 -22.53
N GLY A 289 -3.87 2.47 -23.78
CA GLY A 289 -3.80 1.05 -24.16
C GLY A 289 -2.38 0.46 -24.02
N SER A 290 -2.27 -0.84 -24.26
CA SER A 290 -1.00 -1.58 -24.11
C SER A 290 0.12 -1.04 -24.99
N ALA A 291 -0.15 -0.79 -26.27
CA ALA A 291 0.84 -0.28 -27.22
C ALA A 291 1.36 1.10 -26.84
N ARG A 292 0.46 2.04 -26.51
CA ARG A 292 0.82 3.39 -26.07
C ARG A 292 1.61 3.36 -24.77
N THR A 293 1.14 2.61 -23.77
CA THR A 293 1.85 2.45 -22.49
C THR A 293 3.26 1.92 -22.68
N ARG A 294 3.42 0.90 -23.56
CA ARG A 294 4.74 0.36 -23.88
C ARG A 294 5.62 1.39 -24.56
N ARG A 295 5.08 2.10 -25.56
CA ARG A 295 5.82 3.13 -26.28
C ARG A 295 6.37 4.21 -25.34
N GLU A 296 5.51 4.78 -24.51
CA GLU A 296 5.87 5.84 -23.56
C GLU A 296 7.03 5.43 -22.64
N ILE A 297 7.01 4.20 -22.13
CA ILE A 297 8.04 3.72 -21.21
C ILE A 297 9.32 3.35 -21.96
N VAL A 298 9.22 2.53 -23.00
CA VAL A 298 10.38 1.99 -23.71
C VAL A 298 11.15 3.09 -24.45
N GLU A 299 10.46 4.02 -25.11
CA GLU A 299 11.12 5.10 -25.85
C GLU A 299 11.85 6.08 -24.91
N CYS A 300 11.30 6.35 -23.72
CA CYS A 300 11.98 7.15 -22.71
C CYS A 300 13.24 6.45 -22.16
N SER A 301 13.15 5.15 -21.84
CA SER A 301 14.33 4.38 -21.42
C SER A 301 15.42 4.39 -22.48
N ARG A 302 15.05 4.21 -23.75
CA ARG A 302 15.97 4.30 -24.88
C ARG A 302 16.58 5.70 -25.00
N ALA A 303 15.80 6.77 -24.87
CA ALA A 303 16.33 8.14 -24.91
C ALA A 303 17.36 8.40 -23.80
N ILE A 304 17.12 7.91 -22.58
CA ILE A 304 18.07 8.01 -21.46
C ILE A 304 19.36 7.22 -21.76
N GLU A 305 19.23 5.98 -22.23
CA GLU A 305 20.37 5.12 -22.55
C GLU A 305 21.20 5.69 -23.72
N GLU A 306 20.56 6.18 -24.78
CA GLU A 306 21.24 6.83 -25.91
C GLU A 306 21.97 8.11 -25.49
N ALA A 307 21.37 8.93 -24.62
CA ALA A 307 22.00 10.15 -24.15
C ALA A 307 23.19 9.87 -23.21
N THR A 308 23.08 8.87 -22.33
CA THR A 308 23.98 8.74 -21.18
C THR A 308 24.81 7.46 -21.11
N GLY A 309 24.48 6.46 -21.91
CA GLY A 309 25.04 5.10 -21.80
C GLY A 309 24.52 4.31 -20.60
N VAL A 310 23.59 4.86 -19.80
CA VAL A 310 23.06 4.24 -18.59
C VAL A 310 21.60 3.85 -18.80
N LYS A 311 21.27 2.60 -18.48
CA LYS A 311 19.87 2.15 -18.42
C LYS A 311 19.22 2.63 -17.13
N PRO A 312 18.08 3.34 -17.17
CA PRO A 312 17.38 3.73 -15.96
C PRO A 312 16.86 2.49 -15.23
N ARG A 313 16.95 2.50 -13.90
CA ARG A 313 16.35 1.47 -13.03
C ARG A 313 14.96 1.89 -12.53
N TRP A 314 14.69 3.20 -12.49
CA TRP A 314 13.51 3.75 -11.85
C TRP A 314 12.49 4.21 -12.86
N PHE A 315 11.22 4.05 -12.52
CA PHE A 315 10.11 4.64 -13.27
C PHE A 315 9.16 5.36 -12.33
N ARG A 316 8.70 6.54 -12.74
CA ARG A 316 7.60 7.23 -12.06
C ARG A 316 6.50 7.49 -13.07
N ALA A 317 5.28 7.12 -12.70
CA ALA A 317 4.12 7.34 -13.54
C ALA A 317 3.70 8.83 -13.51
N PRO A 318 3.41 9.45 -14.66
CA PRO A 318 2.85 10.80 -14.74
C PRO A 318 1.61 10.95 -13.85
N ALA A 319 1.57 11.99 -13.02
CA ALA A 319 0.55 12.23 -11.98
C ALA A 319 0.35 11.08 -10.96
N GLY A 320 1.15 10.02 -11.01
CA GLY A 320 0.94 8.76 -10.29
C GLY A 320 -0.10 7.83 -10.94
N HIS A 321 -0.66 8.21 -12.09
CA HIS A 321 -1.70 7.47 -12.78
C HIS A 321 -1.11 6.28 -13.53
N ARG A 322 -1.64 5.10 -13.21
CA ARG A 322 -1.15 3.83 -13.76
C ARG A 322 -2.30 3.07 -14.36
N ASN A 323 -1.98 2.26 -15.35
CA ASN A 323 -2.96 1.40 -15.98
C ASN A 323 -2.53 -0.06 -15.85
N TRP A 324 -3.36 -0.92 -16.39
CA TRP A 324 -3.19 -2.37 -16.36
C TRP A 324 -1.90 -2.88 -17.01
N PHE A 325 -1.35 -2.11 -17.96
CA PHE A 325 -0.20 -2.45 -18.79
C PHE A 325 1.12 -1.90 -18.26
N THR A 326 1.08 -0.95 -17.32
CA THR A 326 2.29 -0.30 -16.80
C THR A 326 3.28 -1.32 -16.22
N HIS A 327 2.89 -2.07 -15.19
CA HIS A 327 3.80 -3.02 -14.52
C HIS A 327 4.37 -4.15 -15.40
N PRO A 328 3.60 -4.76 -16.33
CA PRO A 328 4.15 -5.70 -17.30
C PRO A 328 5.33 -5.12 -18.09
N VAL A 329 5.17 -3.89 -18.60
CA VAL A 329 6.21 -3.20 -19.37
C VAL A 329 7.40 -2.85 -18.46
N LEU A 330 7.15 -2.37 -17.24
CA LEU A 330 8.24 -2.09 -16.30
C LEU A 330 9.09 -3.33 -16.03
N ARG A 331 8.44 -4.47 -15.82
CA ARG A 331 9.13 -5.75 -15.59
C ARG A 331 9.98 -6.15 -16.81
N GLU A 332 9.44 -6.00 -18.02
CA GLU A 332 10.16 -6.26 -19.27
C GLU A 332 11.41 -5.39 -19.41
N GLN A 333 11.33 -4.12 -18.97
CA GLN A 333 12.41 -3.15 -19.04
C GLN A 333 13.36 -3.17 -17.83
N GLY A 334 13.11 -4.03 -16.83
CA GLY A 334 13.89 -4.03 -15.58
C GLY A 334 13.68 -2.79 -14.70
N LEU A 335 12.57 -2.08 -14.87
CA LEU A 335 12.23 -0.85 -14.15
C LEU A 335 11.43 -1.14 -12.87
N GLU A 336 11.70 -0.36 -11.83
CA GLU A 336 10.97 -0.36 -10.57
C GLU A 336 10.13 0.92 -10.41
N LEU A 337 8.85 0.76 -10.04
CA LEU A 337 7.93 1.90 -9.90
C LEU A 337 8.11 2.63 -8.57
N VAL A 338 8.47 3.91 -8.63
CA VAL A 338 8.67 4.79 -7.48
C VAL A 338 7.55 5.82 -7.39
N GLY A 339 6.78 5.76 -6.30
CA GLY A 339 5.82 6.78 -5.88
C GLY A 339 6.45 7.78 -4.90
N TRP A 340 5.67 8.24 -3.92
CA TRP A 340 6.12 9.21 -2.91
C TRP A 340 5.32 9.09 -1.61
N ARG A 341 5.89 9.57 -0.50
CA ARG A 341 5.17 9.77 0.77
C ARG A 341 4.82 11.24 0.97
N LYS A 342 5.72 12.15 0.61
CA LYS A 342 5.54 13.61 0.76
C LYS A 342 5.26 14.24 -0.61
N ARG A 343 4.12 14.91 -0.75
CA ARG A 343 3.70 15.68 -1.93
C ARG A 343 2.96 16.95 -1.50
N ALA A 344 3.21 18.04 -2.23
CA ALA A 344 2.60 19.34 -1.96
C ALA A 344 2.08 20.08 -3.21
N PHE A 345 1.96 19.40 -4.36
CA PHE A 345 1.39 19.97 -5.59
C PHE A 345 2.10 21.24 -6.06
N ASP A 346 3.41 21.31 -5.85
CA ASP A 346 4.35 22.35 -6.29
C ASP A 346 4.36 22.58 -7.81
N ALA A 347 3.95 21.59 -8.60
CA ALA A 347 3.70 21.76 -10.04
C ALA A 347 2.54 22.73 -10.37
N VAL A 348 1.58 22.93 -9.46
CA VAL A 348 0.34 23.70 -9.71
C VAL A 348 0.13 24.83 -8.70
N ARG A 349 0.41 24.58 -7.42
CA ARG A 349 0.26 25.54 -6.33
C ARG A 349 1.48 26.47 -6.29
N ARG A 350 1.26 27.76 -5.98
CA ARG A 350 2.31 28.80 -5.95
C ARG A 350 2.73 29.27 -4.55
N ASP A 351 2.06 28.79 -3.51
CA ASP A 351 2.29 29.16 -2.11
C ASP A 351 3.49 28.37 -1.53
N VAL A 352 4.70 28.91 -1.71
CA VAL A 352 5.97 28.29 -1.32
C VAL A 352 6.03 27.96 0.19
N PRO A 353 5.69 28.87 1.13
CA PRO A 353 5.76 28.56 2.56
C PRO A 353 4.88 27.38 2.96
N TRP A 354 3.67 27.29 2.42
CA TRP A 354 2.79 26.15 2.67
C TRP A 354 3.36 24.85 2.08
N ILE A 355 3.90 24.90 0.87
CA ILE A 355 4.50 23.75 0.18
C ILE A 355 5.67 23.21 1.01
N VAL A 356 6.62 24.08 1.37
CA VAL A 356 7.81 23.72 2.15
C VAL A 356 7.40 23.15 3.50
N LYS A 357 6.48 23.80 4.22
CA LYS A 357 5.97 23.28 5.51
C LYS A 357 5.36 21.89 5.34
N ARG A 358 4.53 21.68 4.33
CA ARG A 358 3.90 20.39 4.06
C ARG A 358 4.91 19.30 3.73
N LEU A 359 5.95 19.62 2.96
CA LEU A 359 7.00 18.69 2.57
C LEU A 359 7.98 18.36 3.70
N THR A 360 8.20 19.27 4.66
CA THR A 360 9.17 19.11 5.76
C THR A 360 8.57 18.67 7.11
N THR A 361 7.25 18.81 7.31
CA THR A 361 6.56 18.39 8.54
C THR A 361 6.45 16.87 8.63
N GLU A 362 6.78 16.26 9.78
CA GLU A 362 6.69 14.81 10.01
C GLU A 362 7.37 13.94 8.92
N VAL A 363 8.48 14.44 8.37
CA VAL A 363 9.36 13.64 7.52
C VAL A 363 10.07 12.63 8.40
N ARG A 364 10.10 11.38 7.93
CA ARG A 364 10.79 10.28 8.60
C ARG A 364 11.88 9.72 7.70
N ASP A 365 12.78 8.97 8.32
CA ASP A 365 13.81 8.23 7.59
C ASP A 365 13.20 7.35 6.50
N GLY A 366 13.83 7.41 5.33
CA GLY A 366 13.39 6.70 4.15
C GLY A 366 12.20 7.33 3.43
N ASP A 367 11.57 8.42 3.89
CA ASP A 367 10.49 9.05 3.13
C ASP A 367 10.97 9.55 1.76
N ILE A 368 10.17 9.32 0.72
CA ILE A 368 10.41 9.88 -0.62
C ILE A 368 9.63 11.18 -0.76
N ILE A 369 10.34 12.27 -1.04
CA ILE A 369 9.83 13.62 -1.26
C ILE A 369 9.76 13.89 -2.75
N LEU A 370 8.56 14.19 -3.24
CA LEU A 370 8.31 14.60 -4.62
C LEU A 370 8.44 16.12 -4.74
N LEU A 371 9.32 16.55 -5.63
CA LEU A 371 9.55 17.90 -6.11
C LEU A 371 9.44 17.91 -7.64
N HIS A 372 9.25 19.08 -8.24
CA HIS A 372 9.22 19.24 -9.69
C HIS A 372 10.15 20.38 -10.12
N GLU A 373 10.73 20.21 -11.31
CA GLU A 373 11.37 21.27 -12.06
C GLU A 373 10.50 21.68 -13.27
N ALA A 374 10.97 22.63 -14.08
CA ALA A 374 10.20 23.28 -15.13
C ALA A 374 8.93 23.96 -14.55
N THR A 375 9.05 24.55 -13.36
CA THR A 375 7.97 25.28 -12.71
C THR A 375 8.47 26.64 -12.21
N PRO A 376 7.63 27.69 -12.24
CA PRO A 376 7.99 29.03 -11.75
C PRO A 376 8.51 29.14 -10.32
N ILE A 377 8.39 28.11 -9.49
CA ILE A 377 8.79 28.11 -8.07
C ILE A 377 9.73 26.95 -7.70
N ALA A 378 10.28 26.27 -8.70
CA ALA A 378 11.05 25.02 -8.49
C ALA A 378 12.24 25.26 -7.56
N MET A 379 12.94 26.38 -7.73
CA MET A 379 14.10 26.76 -6.96
C MET A 379 13.75 27.08 -5.51
N GLU A 380 12.77 27.96 -5.28
CA GLU A 380 12.39 28.40 -3.93
C GLU A 380 11.83 27.24 -3.09
N VAL A 381 11.06 26.35 -3.73
CA VAL A 381 10.54 25.14 -3.05
C VAL A 381 11.67 24.20 -2.69
N THR A 382 12.58 23.91 -3.62
CA THR A 382 13.66 22.95 -3.39
C THR A 382 14.62 23.46 -2.31
N GLU A 383 15.01 24.74 -2.36
CA GLU A 383 15.87 25.37 -1.37
C GLU A 383 15.20 25.40 0.02
N GLY A 384 13.92 25.76 0.08
CA GLY A 384 13.16 25.73 1.32
C GLY A 384 13.06 24.33 1.94
N VAL A 385 12.89 23.29 1.11
CA VAL A 385 12.89 21.90 1.58
C VAL A 385 14.28 21.48 2.07
N LEU A 386 15.35 21.76 1.33
CA LEU A 386 16.72 21.44 1.73
C LEU A 386 17.09 22.10 3.06
N THR A 387 16.72 23.36 3.24
CA THR A 387 16.97 24.11 4.47
C THR A 387 16.14 23.55 5.62
N GLY A 388 14.82 23.35 5.41
CA GLY A 388 13.92 22.86 6.46
C GLY A 388 14.14 21.40 6.88
N LEU A 389 14.83 20.60 6.06
CA LEU A 389 15.30 19.26 6.43
C LEU A 389 16.65 19.27 7.14
N SER A 390 17.51 20.27 6.88
CA SER A 390 18.83 20.37 7.52
C SER A 390 18.75 20.96 8.93
N SER A 391 17.65 21.63 9.27
CA SER A 391 17.40 22.19 10.60
C SER A 391 16.80 21.20 11.60
N LYS A 392 16.76 19.92 11.28
CA LYS A 392 16.20 18.82 12.08
C LYS A 392 17.19 17.68 12.12
#